data_AF-A0A2V7GW04-F1
#
_entry.id   AF-A0A2V7GW04-F1
#
_cell.length_a   1.000
_cell.length_b   1.000
_cell.length_c   1.000
_cell.angle_alpha   90.00
_cell.angle_beta   90.00
_cell.angle_gamma   90.00
#
_symmetry.space_group_name_H-M   'P 1'
#
loop_
_entity.id
_entity.type
_entity.pdbx_description
1 polymer ?
#
loop_
_entity_poly.entity_id
_entity_poly.type
_entity_poly.pdbx_seq_one_letter_code
_entity_poly.pdbx_strand_id
1 'polypeptide(L)'
;MPRRTTTKLLRLHPEELARIAARAQACGQTPARFIRETALGATPKARQHLDAESVLRTLGRLGRSLEQAARLARSRGDAVLAQRLADALEGHTALVDQVVHDGRPRSRRTSR
;
A
#
# COMPACT_ATOMS: atom_id res chain seq x y z
N MET A 1 -20.60 -1.60 21.32
CA MET A 1 -19.47 -0.86 21.94
C MET A 1 -19.96 0.54 22.28
N PRO A 2 -19.87 1.01 23.53
CA PRO A 2 -20.33 2.35 23.91
C PRO A 2 -19.54 3.45 23.20
N ARG A 3 -20.20 4.57 22.91
CA ARG A 3 -19.61 5.74 22.25
C ARG A 3 -18.65 6.45 23.20
N ARG A 4 -17.48 6.86 22.70
CA ARG A 4 -16.47 7.60 23.47
C ARG A 4 -16.89 9.07 23.58
N THR A 5 -16.98 9.60 24.80
CA THR A 5 -17.52 10.95 25.08
C THR A 5 -16.55 11.87 25.82
N THR A 6 -15.47 11.34 26.40
CA THR A 6 -14.48 12.13 27.15
C THR A 6 -13.21 12.38 26.33
N THR A 7 -12.67 13.60 26.43
CA THR A 7 -11.45 14.04 25.72
C THR A 7 -10.33 14.32 26.71
N LYS A 8 -9.09 13.93 26.36
CA LYS A 8 -7.87 14.30 27.08
C LYS A 8 -6.94 15.05 26.12
N LEU A 9 -6.48 16.23 26.53
CA LEU A 9 -5.47 16.99 25.79
C LEU A 9 -4.07 16.52 26.20
N LEU A 10 -3.18 16.39 25.21
CA LEU A 10 -1.79 15.99 25.38
C LEU A 10 -0.91 17.03 24.67
N ARG A 11 0.09 17.56 25.39
CA ARG A 11 1.12 18.41 24.79
C ARG A 11 2.26 17.52 24.32
N LEU A 12 2.70 17.72 23.09
CA LEU A 12 3.77 16.97 22.45
C LEU A 12 4.70 17.97 21.75
N HIS A 13 6.00 17.65 21.74
CA HIS A 13 6.90 18.26 20.80
C HIS A 13 6.53 17.85 19.36
N PRO A 14 6.80 18.69 18.35
CA PRO A 14 6.53 18.36 16.95
C PRO A 14 7.13 17.02 16.52
N GLU A 15 8.35 16.73 16.99
CA GLU A 15 9.04 15.47 16.68
C GLU A 15 8.35 14.24 17.30
N GLU A 16 7.80 14.38 18.51
CA GLU A 16 7.07 13.30 19.16
C GLU A 16 5.78 12.97 18.41
N LEU A 17 5.05 14.01 17.98
CA LEU A 17 3.87 13.85 17.16
C LEU A 17 4.21 13.18 15.82
N ALA A 18 5.30 13.58 15.17
CA ALA A 18 5.76 12.96 13.93
C ALA A 18 6.08 11.46 14.12
N ARG A 19 6.81 11.11 15.20
CA ARG A 19 7.11 9.70 15.54
C ARG A 19 5.84 8.89 15.79
N ILE A 20 4.87 9.45 16.52
CA ILE A 20 3.59 8.78 16.79
C ILE A 20 2.81 8.59 15.48
N ALA A 21 2.73 9.62 14.64
CA ALA A 21 2.01 9.56 13.37
C ALA A 21 2.60 8.49 12.44
N ALA A 22 3.92 8.43 12.32
CA ALA A 22 4.60 7.41 11.52
C ALA A 22 4.29 5.99 12.03
N ARG A 23 4.35 5.75 13.34
CA ARG A 23 4.02 4.43 13.92
C ARG A 23 2.54 4.08 13.76
N ALA A 24 1.65 5.04 13.97
CA ALA A 24 0.21 4.85 13.78
C ALA A 24 -0.10 4.48 12.32
N GLN A 25 0.51 5.20 11.36
CA GLN A 25 0.41 4.92 9.94
C GLN A 25 0.94 3.53 9.61
N ALA A 26 2.11 3.15 10.12
CA ALA A 26 2.67 1.80 9.92
C ALA A 26 1.72 0.71 10.46
N CYS A 27 0.92 0.98 11.50
CA CYS A 27 -0.08 0.07 12.04
C CYS A 27 -1.46 0.17 11.36
N GLY A 28 -1.64 1.09 10.39
CA GLY A 28 -2.91 1.36 9.73
C GLY A 28 -3.97 1.99 10.66
N GLN A 29 -3.53 2.83 11.59
CA GLN A 29 -4.39 3.48 12.58
C GLN A 29 -4.23 5.00 12.54
N THR A 30 -5.24 5.73 13.02
CA THR A 30 -5.09 7.16 13.30
C THR A 30 -4.25 7.37 14.56
N PRO A 31 -3.52 8.50 14.70
CA PRO A 31 -2.71 8.78 15.90
C PRO A 31 -3.51 8.66 17.21
N ALA A 32 -4.74 9.16 17.25
CA ALA A 32 -5.60 9.07 18.43
C ALA A 32 -5.96 7.62 18.80
N ARG A 33 -6.24 6.78 17.80
CA ARG A 33 -6.51 5.35 18.03
C ARG A 33 -5.25 4.63 18.52
N PHE A 34 -4.11 4.90 17.88
CA PHE A 34 -2.82 4.32 18.24
C PHE A 34 -2.42 4.67 19.67
N ILE A 35 -2.40 5.96 20.03
CA ILE A 35 -2.07 6.45 21.39
C ILE A 35 -2.95 5.76 22.42
N ARG A 36 -4.27 5.71 22.18
CA ARG A 36 -5.21 5.08 23.11
C ARG A 36 -4.91 3.60 23.28
N GLU A 37 -4.78 2.85 22.20
CA GLU A 37 -4.52 1.42 22.28
C GLU A 37 -3.20 1.13 23.00
N THR A 38 -2.15 1.91 22.71
CA THR A 38 -0.87 1.79 23.42
C THR A 38 -0.96 2.16 24.89
N ALA A 39 -1.70 3.23 25.25
CA ALA A 39 -1.89 3.64 26.63
C ALA A 39 -2.73 2.63 27.44
N LEU A 40 -3.60 1.87 26.76
CA LEU A 40 -4.36 0.76 27.35
C LEU A 40 -3.58 -0.58 27.32
N GLY A 41 -2.29 -0.56 26.97
CA GLY A 41 -1.40 -1.72 27.03
C GLY A 41 -1.37 -2.59 25.78
N ALA A 42 -2.11 -2.24 24.72
CA ALA A 42 -1.99 -2.96 23.46
C ALA A 42 -0.65 -2.63 22.76
N THR A 43 -0.12 -3.59 22.01
CA THR A 43 1.05 -3.43 21.14
C THR A 43 0.62 -3.55 19.67
N PRO A 44 0.18 -2.45 19.02
CA PRO A 44 -0.23 -2.48 17.62
C PRO A 44 0.93 -2.96 16.74
N LYS A 45 0.66 -4.01 15.95
CA LYS A 45 1.64 -4.55 15.01
C LYS A 45 1.63 -3.72 13.73
N ALA A 46 2.81 -3.44 13.20
CA ALA A 46 2.94 -2.82 11.88
C ALA A 46 2.26 -3.71 10.83
N ARG A 47 1.37 -3.13 10.03
CA ARG A 47 0.81 -3.77 8.85
C ARG A 47 1.89 -3.76 7.78
N GLN A 48 2.48 -4.92 7.55
CA GLN A 48 3.51 -5.12 6.51
C GLN A 48 3.00 -4.79 5.09
N HIS A 49 1.68 -4.69 4.88
CA HIS A 49 1.06 -4.58 3.56
C HIS A 49 0.66 -3.16 3.13
N LEU A 50 0.77 -2.13 3.97
CA LEU A 50 0.28 -0.78 3.59
C LEU A 50 1.10 -0.16 2.45
N ASP A 51 2.41 -0.43 2.42
CA ASP A 51 3.27 0.08 1.35
C ASP A 51 3.01 -0.67 0.03
N ALA A 52 2.92 -2.01 0.11
CA ALA A 52 2.61 -2.88 -1.02
C ALA A 52 1.24 -2.56 -1.65
N GLU A 53 0.20 -2.26 -0.85
CA GLU A 53 -1.12 -1.96 -1.39
C GLU A 53 -1.14 -0.66 -2.22
N SER A 54 -0.40 0.36 -1.79
CA SER A 54 -0.28 1.63 -2.52
C SER A 54 0.47 1.45 -3.85
N VAL A 55 1.54 0.65 -3.83
CA VAL A 55 2.33 0.28 -5.01
C VAL A 55 1.48 -0.52 -5.98
N LEU A 56 0.78 -1.56 -5.51
CA LEU A 56 -0.10 -2.39 -6.33
C LEU A 56 -1.25 -1.60 -6.95
N ARG A 57 -1.84 -0.66 -6.20
CA ARG A 57 -2.89 0.22 -6.73
C ARG A 57 -2.37 1.12 -7.85
N THR A 58 -1.15 1.66 -7.68
CA THR A 58 -0.48 2.49 -8.68
C THR A 58 -0.15 1.68 -9.94
N LEU A 59 0.41 0.48 -9.76
CA LEU A 59 0.67 -0.46 -10.87
C LEU A 59 -0.63 -0.82 -11.61
N GLY A 60 -1.72 -1.11 -10.90
CA GLY A 60 -3.01 -1.39 -11.53
C GLY A 60 -3.57 -0.21 -12.33
N ARG A 61 -3.30 1.04 -11.93
CA ARG A 61 -3.67 2.22 -12.71
C ARG A 61 -2.85 2.31 -14.00
N LEU A 62 -1.53 2.08 -13.93
CA LEU A 62 -0.64 2.10 -15.09
C LEU A 62 -1.01 1.02 -16.12
N GLY A 63 -1.31 -0.21 -15.68
CA GLY A 63 -1.75 -1.28 -16.56
C GLY A 63 -3.03 -0.92 -17.34
N ARG A 64 -4.03 -0.33 -16.66
CA ARG A 64 -5.25 0.16 -17.33
C ARG A 64 -4.97 1.25 -18.37
N SER A 65 -4.06 2.18 -18.07
CA SER A 65 -3.69 3.24 -19.02
C SER A 65 -2.97 2.69 -20.25
N LEU A 66 -2.06 1.73 -20.08
CA LEU A 66 -1.38 1.05 -21.19
C LEU A 66 -2.38 0.27 -22.06
N GLU A 67 -3.33 -0.43 -21.45
CA GLU A 67 -4.36 -1.19 -22.16
C GLU A 67 -5.30 -0.27 -22.97
N GLN A 68 -5.66 0.88 -22.40
CA GLN A 68 -6.42 1.92 -23.12
C GLN A 68 -5.63 2.48 -24.30
N ALA A 69 -4.34 2.79 -24.13
CA ALA A 69 -3.49 3.26 -25.21
C ALA A 69 -3.35 2.21 -26.32
N ALA A 70 -3.19 0.93 -25.97
CA ALA A 70 -3.08 -0.17 -26.93
C ALA A 70 -4.36 -0.32 -27.76
N ARG A 71 -5.53 -0.22 -27.11
CA ARG A 71 -6.83 -0.19 -27.79
C ARG A 71 -6.95 0.98 -28.76
N LEU A 72 -6.53 2.18 -28.33
CA LEU A 72 -6.55 3.38 -29.17
C LEU A 72 -5.65 3.22 -30.40
N ALA A 73 -4.42 2.74 -30.22
CA ALA A 73 -3.48 2.50 -31.30
C ALA A 73 -4.04 1.51 -32.34
N ARG A 74 -4.66 0.41 -31.88
CA ARG A 74 -5.37 -0.54 -32.75
C ARG A 74 -6.50 0.12 -33.54
N SER A 75 -7.33 0.93 -32.88
CA SER A 75 -8.44 1.63 -33.54
C SER A 75 -7.98 2.66 -34.59
N ARG A 76 -6.76 3.19 -34.44
CA ARG A 76 -6.14 4.14 -35.38
C ARG A 76 -5.36 3.45 -36.51
N GLY A 77 -5.28 2.12 -36.50
CA GLY A 77 -4.52 1.35 -37.49
C GLY A 77 -3.00 1.42 -37.32
N ASP A 78 -2.50 1.94 -36.19
CA ASP A 78 -1.06 1.99 -35.91
C ASP A 78 -0.62 0.66 -35.28
N ALA A 79 -0.33 -0.32 -36.15
CA ALA A 79 0.05 -1.67 -35.76
C ALA A 79 1.37 -1.71 -34.97
N VAL A 80 2.33 -0.83 -35.30
CA VAL A 80 3.63 -0.79 -34.62
C VAL A 80 3.48 -0.26 -33.20
N LEU A 81 2.72 0.83 -33.02
CA LEU A 81 2.44 1.36 -31.68
C LEU A 81 1.59 0.38 -30.86
N ALA A 82 0.61 -0.27 -31.48
CA ALA A 82 -0.21 -1.28 -30.83
C ALA A 82 0.62 -2.46 -30.30
N GLN A 83 1.59 -2.95 -31.09
CA GLN A 83 2.49 -4.02 -30.68
C GLN A 83 3.39 -3.58 -29.52
N ARG A 84 4.04 -2.40 -29.62
CA ARG A 84 4.88 -1.86 -28.55
C ARG A 84 4.14 -1.72 -27.22
N LEU A 85 2.86 -1.33 -27.27
CA LEU A 85 2.02 -1.20 -26.08
C LEU A 85 1.59 -2.55 -25.52
N ALA A 86 1.44 -3.57 -26.36
CA ALA A 86 1.19 -4.95 -25.92
C ALA A 86 2.43 -5.54 -25.21
N ASP A 87 3.62 -5.36 -25.78
CA ASP A 87 4.88 -5.79 -25.15
C ASP A 87 5.09 -5.10 -23.79
N ALA A 88 4.74 -3.81 -23.69
CA ALA A 88 4.80 -3.04 -22.44
C ALA A 88 3.80 -3.55 -21.38
N LEU A 89 2.61 -4.02 -21.79
CA LEU A 89 1.63 -4.63 -20.89
C LEU A 89 2.11 -5.99 -20.36
N GLU A 90 2.75 -6.78 -21.20
CA GLU A 90 3.31 -8.07 -20.81
C GLU A 90 4.42 -7.88 -19.77
N GLY A 91 5.36 -6.96 -20.03
CA GLY A 91 6.41 -6.59 -19.07
C GLY A 91 5.85 -6.02 -17.75
N HIS A 92 4.79 -5.19 -17.83
CA HIS A 92 4.09 -4.68 -16.64
C HIS A 92 3.47 -5.79 -15.80
N THR A 93 2.83 -6.77 -16.43
CA THR A 93 2.19 -7.90 -15.75
C THR A 93 3.23 -8.78 -15.06
N ALA A 94 4.34 -9.09 -15.73
CA ALA A 94 5.44 -9.84 -15.14
C ALA A 94 6.05 -9.14 -13.91
N LEU A 95 6.20 -7.82 -13.96
CA LEU A 95 6.69 -7.03 -12.82
C LEU A 95 5.71 -7.05 -11.64
N VAL A 96 4.40 -6.94 -11.90
CA VAL A 96 3.37 -7.03 -10.85
C VAL A 96 3.43 -8.38 -10.17
N ASP A 97 3.53 -9.47 -10.94
CA ASP A 97 3.63 -10.82 -10.39
C ASP A 97 4.87 -10.99 -9.50
N GLN A 98 6.01 -10.46 -9.93
CA GLN A 98 7.24 -10.46 -9.12
C GLN A 98 7.07 -9.69 -7.81
N VAL A 99 6.50 -8.47 -7.85
CA VAL A 99 6.27 -7.66 -6.64
C VAL A 99 5.29 -8.34 -5.68
N VAL A 100 4.25 -8.99 -6.19
CA VAL A 100 3.31 -9.78 -5.38
C VAL A 100 4.01 -10.98 -4.74
N HIS A 101 4.93 -11.64 -5.47
CA HIS A 101 5.68 -12.78 -4.96
C HIS A 101 6.69 -12.38 -3.89
N ASP A 102 7.44 -11.30 -4.12
CA ASP A 102 8.46 -10.77 -3.20
C ASP A 102 7.83 -10.13 -1.96
N GLY A 103 6.62 -9.58 -2.07
CA GLY A 103 5.85 -9.03 -0.97
C GLY A 103 5.18 -10.08 -0.06
N ARG A 104 5.21 -11.38 -0.41
CA ARG A 104 4.74 -12.44 0.48
C ARG A 104 5.80 -12.70 1.56
N PRO A 105 5.47 -12.63 2.86
CA PRO A 105 6.44 -12.95 3.89
C PRO A 105 6.91 -14.39 3.70
N ARG A 106 8.23 -14.59 3.50
CA ARG A 106 8.87 -15.89 3.62
C ARG A 106 8.47 -16.46 4.97
N SER A 107 7.56 -17.43 4.97
CA SER A 107 7.14 -18.14 6.17
C SER A 107 8.43 -18.66 6.83
N ARG A 108 8.80 -18.06 7.97
CA ARG A 108 9.91 -18.55 8.77
C ARG A 108 9.51 -19.95 9.21
N ARG A 109 10.07 -20.98 8.56
CA ARG A 109 10.11 -22.35 9.10
C ARG A 109 10.82 -22.23 10.44
N THR A 110 10.05 -22.21 11.51
CA THR A 110 10.55 -22.49 12.86
C THR A 110 10.88 -23.96 12.88
N SER A 111 12.16 -24.26 12.68
CA SER A 111 12.76 -25.55 13.01
C SER A 111 12.69 -25.71 14.53
N ARG A 112 12.15 -26.85 14.95
CA ARG A 112 12.04 -27.29 16.32
C ARG A 112 13.25 -28.16 16.67
#